data_AF-A0A1G1JEA0-F1
#
_entry.id   AF-A0A1G1JEA0-F1
#
_cell.length_a   1.000
_cell.length_b   1.000
_cell.length_c   1.000
_cell.angle_alpha   90.00
_cell.angle_beta   90.00
_cell.angle_gamma   90.00
#
_symmetry.space_group_name_H-M   'P 1'
#
loop_
_entity.id
_entity.type
_entity.pdbx_description
1 polymer ?
#
loop_
_entity_poly.entity_id
_entity_poly.type
_entity_poly.pdbx_seq_one_letter_code
_entity_poly.pdbx_strand_id
1 'polypeptide(L)'
;MAKTIPQWIEMCHTNARRKGFWDSERNVGEMLMLIVSELGEAVEAHRAHQHGLEMKDSFEDELADTAIRLFDLCGGLNIDLEKQLEWKMAYNKTRAVKHGKAY
;
A
#
# COMPACT_ATOMS: atom_id res chain seq x y z
N MET A 1 -16.39 14.33 -2.06
CA MET A 1 -15.57 14.04 -0.86
C MET A 1 -14.49 13.04 -1.23
N ALA A 2 -13.30 13.14 -0.65
CA ALA A 2 -12.24 12.15 -0.85
C ALA A 2 -12.66 10.79 -0.23
N LYS A 3 -12.13 9.69 -0.77
CA LYS A 3 -12.40 8.34 -0.26
C LYS A 3 -11.68 8.11 1.07
N THR A 4 -12.30 7.37 1.98
CA THR A 4 -11.67 6.88 3.21
C THR A 4 -10.79 5.64 2.94
N ILE A 5 -9.97 5.24 3.92
CA ILE A 5 -9.13 4.03 3.78
C ILE A 5 -9.99 2.78 3.57
N PRO A 6 -11.08 2.54 4.34
CA PRO A 6 -11.98 1.42 4.07
C PRO A 6 -12.57 1.42 2.66
N GLN A 7 -12.91 2.60 2.13
CA GLN A 7 -13.43 2.73 0.77
C GLN A 7 -12.38 2.39 -0.31
N TRP A 8 -11.11 2.73 -0.07
CA TRP A 8 -10.00 2.32 -0.94
C TRP A 8 -9.76 0.82 -0.90
N ILE A 9 -9.73 0.22 0.31
CA ILE A 9 -9.59 -1.23 0.50
C ILE A 9 -10.68 -1.99 -0.25
N GLU A 10 -11.95 -1.63 -0.02
CA GLU A 10 -13.09 -2.27 -0.68
C GLU A 10 -12.99 -2.19 -2.20
N MET A 11 -12.62 -1.01 -2.73
CA MET A 11 -12.51 -0.81 -4.17
C MET A 11 -11.36 -1.61 -4.79
N CYS A 12 -10.17 -1.59 -4.18
CA CYS A 12 -9.01 -2.33 -4.66
C CYS A 12 -9.25 -3.83 -4.62
N HIS A 13 -9.78 -4.35 -3.51
CA HIS A 13 -10.06 -5.77 -3.37
C HIS A 13 -11.17 -6.25 -4.31
N THR A 14 -12.26 -5.48 -4.44
CA THR A 14 -13.33 -5.78 -5.41
C THR A 14 -12.79 -5.83 -6.84
N ASN A 15 -11.91 -4.90 -7.22
CA ASN A 15 -11.29 -4.91 -8.54
C ASN A 15 -10.37 -6.11 -8.75
N ALA A 16 -9.58 -6.50 -7.76
CA ALA A 16 -8.72 -7.68 -7.83
C ALA A 16 -9.54 -8.97 -7.98
N ARG A 17 -10.62 -9.12 -7.19
CA ARG A 17 -11.58 -10.23 -7.30
C ARG A 17 -12.21 -10.31 -8.68
N ARG A 18 -12.67 -9.18 -9.24
CA ARG A 18 -13.26 -9.14 -10.60
C ARG A 18 -12.28 -9.57 -11.69
N LYS A 19 -10.98 -9.40 -11.47
CA LYS A 19 -9.91 -9.82 -12.38
C LYS A 19 -9.43 -11.27 -12.13
N GLY A 20 -10.06 -12.00 -11.21
CA GLY A 20 -9.75 -13.41 -10.92
C GLY A 20 -8.53 -13.62 -10.02
N PHE A 21 -7.94 -12.55 -9.45
CA PHE A 21 -6.76 -12.69 -8.57
C PHE A 21 -7.07 -13.42 -7.25
N TRP A 22 -8.34 -13.61 -6.93
CA TRP A 22 -8.81 -14.29 -5.72
C TRP A 22 -9.71 -15.50 -6.03
N ASP A 23 -9.63 -16.05 -7.25
CA ASP A 23 -10.37 -17.26 -7.64
C ASP A 23 -9.81 -18.53 -7.00
N SER A 24 -8.58 -18.44 -6.47
CA SER A 24 -7.92 -19.47 -5.67
C SER A 24 -7.34 -18.87 -4.39
N GLU A 25 -6.93 -19.73 -3.47
CA GLU A 25 -6.17 -19.30 -2.30
C GLU A 25 -4.89 -18.57 -2.72
N ARG A 26 -4.61 -17.45 -2.05
CA ARG A 26 -3.48 -16.57 -2.34
C ARG A 26 -2.36 -16.79 -1.35
N ASN A 27 -1.13 -16.90 -1.86
CA ASN A 27 0.05 -16.96 -1.01
C ASN A 27 0.39 -15.56 -0.47
N VAL A 28 0.35 -15.40 0.85
CA VAL A 28 0.63 -14.11 1.50
C VAL A 28 2.05 -13.61 1.23
N GLY A 29 3.04 -14.52 1.18
CA GLY A 29 4.42 -14.18 0.86
C GLY A 29 4.55 -13.60 -0.54
N GLU A 30 3.91 -14.21 -1.55
CA GLU A 30 3.88 -13.68 -2.92
C GLU A 30 3.22 -12.30 -2.99
N MET A 31 2.10 -12.11 -2.29
CA MET A 31 1.43 -10.80 -2.23
C MET A 31 2.32 -9.71 -1.62
N LEU A 32 3.04 -10.03 -0.56
CA LEU A 32 4.01 -9.12 0.06
C LEU A 32 5.17 -8.80 -0.90
N MET A 33 5.65 -9.78 -1.67
CA MET A 33 6.71 -9.55 -2.66
C MET A 33 6.26 -8.72 -3.85
N LEU A 34 5.00 -8.82 -4.26
CA LEU A 34 4.43 -7.90 -5.26
C LEU A 34 4.36 -6.45 -4.74
N ILE A 35 4.12 -6.23 -3.45
CA ILE A 35 4.17 -4.86 -2.88
C ILE A 35 5.61 -4.34 -2.89
N VAL A 36 6.57 -5.21 -2.54
CA VAL A 36 8.00 -4.84 -2.54
C VAL A 36 8.53 -4.55 -3.95
N SER A 37 8.04 -5.24 -4.98
CA SER A 37 8.46 -4.96 -6.36
C SER A 37 8.08 -3.55 -6.81
N GLU A 38 6.86 -3.07 -6.53
CA GLU A 38 6.47 -1.69 -6.89
C GLU A 38 7.33 -0.64 -6.17
N LEU A 39 7.75 -0.91 -4.92
CA LEU A 39 8.69 -0.03 -4.24
C LEU A 39 10.08 -0.05 -4.91
N GLY A 40 10.47 -1.16 -5.52
CA GLY A 40 11.66 -1.24 -6.38
C GLY A 40 11.51 -0.40 -7.64
N GLU A 41 10.36 -0.48 -8.30
CA GLU A 41 10.02 0.35 -9.48
C GLU A 41 10.03 1.84 -9.12
N ALA A 42 9.47 2.22 -7.95
CA ALA A 42 9.54 3.58 -7.44
C ALA A 42 10.98 4.08 -7.26
N VAL A 43 11.89 3.23 -6.76
CA VAL A 43 13.32 3.59 -6.63
C VAL A 43 13.94 3.88 -8.00
N GLU A 44 13.63 3.06 -9.01
CA GLU A 44 14.14 3.25 -10.36
C GLU A 44 13.54 4.50 -11.03
N ALA A 45 12.24 4.73 -10.91
CA ALA A 45 11.58 5.94 -11.42
C ALA A 45 12.15 7.22 -10.79
N HIS A 46 12.35 7.23 -9.46
CA HIS A 46 13.00 8.36 -8.77
C HIS A 46 14.44 8.58 -9.25
N ARG A 47 15.22 7.52 -9.45
CA ARG A 47 16.59 7.61 -10.00
C ARG A 47 16.61 8.14 -11.43
N ALA A 48 15.58 7.84 -12.22
CA ALA A 48 15.39 8.32 -13.57
C ALA A 48 14.81 9.75 -13.63
N HIS A 49 14.55 10.39 -12.48
CA HIS A 49 13.85 11.67 -12.37
C HIS A 49 12.46 11.68 -13.03
N GLN A 50 11.79 10.52 -13.04
CA GLN A 50 10.44 10.36 -13.56
C GLN A 50 9.44 10.68 -12.45
N HIS A 51 8.94 11.92 -12.45
CA HIS A 51 7.98 12.43 -11.49
C HIS A 51 6.79 13.07 -12.18
N GLY A 52 5.60 12.83 -11.65
CA GLY A 52 4.36 13.43 -12.13
C GLY A 52 3.13 12.65 -11.69
N LEU A 53 2.08 13.37 -11.29
CA LEU A 53 0.75 12.79 -11.13
C LEU A 53 0.18 12.46 -12.53
N GLU A 54 -0.63 11.41 -12.60
CA GLU A 54 -1.28 10.96 -13.84
C GLU A 54 -0.29 10.62 -14.98
N MET A 55 0.92 10.21 -14.61
CA MET A 55 1.98 9.79 -15.52
C MET A 55 2.37 8.35 -15.19
N LYS A 56 2.22 7.44 -16.16
CA LYS A 56 2.62 6.02 -16.00
C LYS A 56 4.13 5.92 -15.81
N ASP A 57 4.57 4.97 -14.98
CA ASP A 57 5.97 4.70 -14.63
C ASP A 57 6.65 5.86 -13.88
N SER A 58 5.86 6.81 -13.34
CA SER A 58 6.39 7.86 -12.48
C SER A 58 6.54 7.36 -11.04
N PHE A 59 7.38 8.03 -10.26
CA PHE A 59 7.52 7.75 -8.83
C PHE A 59 6.16 7.74 -8.10
N GLU A 60 5.27 8.67 -8.42
CA GLU A 60 3.95 8.77 -7.81
C GLU A 60 3.01 7.63 -8.23
N ASP A 61 3.13 7.15 -9.47
CA ASP A 61 2.37 6.02 -9.99
C ASP A 61 2.78 4.72 -9.29
N GLU A 62 4.09 4.49 -9.10
CA GLU A 62 4.58 3.30 -8.41
C GLU A 62 4.24 3.29 -6.91
N LEU A 63 4.19 4.47 -6.28
CA LEU A 63 3.65 4.60 -4.91
C LEU A 63 2.14 4.30 -4.86
N ALA A 64 1.39 4.68 -5.89
CA ALA A 64 -0.02 4.36 -6.00
C ALA A 64 -0.22 2.84 -6.20
N ASP A 65 0.57 2.20 -7.06
CA ASP A 65 0.53 0.75 -7.28
C ASP A 65 0.90 -0.01 -5.99
N THR A 66 1.90 0.45 -5.24
CA THR A 66 2.22 -0.06 -3.89
C THR A 66 1.00 -0.01 -2.97
N ALA A 67 0.33 1.15 -2.90
CA ALA A 67 -0.85 1.34 -2.04
C ALA A 67 -2.03 0.45 -2.48
N ILE A 68 -2.27 0.34 -3.78
CA ILE A 68 -3.34 -0.51 -4.35
C ILE A 68 -3.13 -1.97 -3.97
N ARG A 69 -1.89 -2.49 -4.08
CA ARG A 69 -1.56 -3.87 -3.69
C ARG A 69 -1.70 -4.09 -2.19
N LEU A 70 -1.28 -3.13 -1.37
CA LEU A 70 -1.47 -3.18 0.09
C LEU A 70 -2.96 -3.20 0.45
N PHE A 71 -3.77 -2.37 -0.21
CA PHE A 71 -5.20 -2.31 0.03
C PHE A 71 -5.94 -3.57 -0.41
N ASP A 72 -5.57 -4.16 -1.55
CA ASP A 72 -6.08 -5.49 -1.95
C ASP A 72 -5.72 -6.57 -0.92
N LEU A 73 -4.46 -6.61 -0.48
CA LEU A 73 -4.01 -7.55 0.56
C LEU A 73 -4.83 -7.39 1.86
N CYS A 74 -5.04 -6.15 2.31
CA CYS A 74 -5.86 -5.89 3.49
C CYS A 74 -7.30 -6.35 3.31
N GLY A 75 -7.91 -6.09 2.15
CA GLY A 75 -9.27 -6.53 1.85
C GLY A 75 -9.40 -8.04 1.83
N GLY A 76 -8.49 -8.74 1.16
CA GLY A 76 -8.51 -10.19 1.06
C GLY A 76 -8.21 -10.91 2.39
N LEU A 77 -7.46 -10.27 3.30
CA LEU A 77 -7.20 -10.80 4.64
C LEU A 77 -8.14 -10.27 5.73
N ASN A 78 -9.14 -9.45 5.36
CA ASN A 78 -10.06 -8.80 6.30
C ASN A 78 -9.35 -7.99 7.40
N ILE A 79 -8.31 -7.23 7.02
CA ILE A 79 -7.53 -6.39 7.93
C ILE A 79 -8.15 -5.00 8.02
N ASP A 80 -8.53 -4.59 9.24
CA ASP A 80 -8.94 -3.21 9.55
C ASP A 80 -7.71 -2.28 9.66
N LEU A 81 -7.22 -1.85 8.50
CA LEU A 81 -6.02 -1.01 8.39
C LEU A 81 -6.23 0.38 8.99
N GLU A 82 -7.42 0.97 8.86
CA GLU A 82 -7.72 2.30 9.39
C GLU A 82 -7.59 2.31 10.93
N LYS A 83 -8.25 1.35 11.60
CA LYS A 83 -8.13 1.20 13.06
C LYS A 83 -6.69 0.92 13.50
N GLN A 84 -5.96 0.10 12.76
CA GLN A 84 -4.55 -0.19 13.06
C GLN A 84 -3.67 1.06 12.92
N LEU A 85 -3.93 1.91 11.92
CA LEU A 85 -3.25 3.19 11.74
C LEU A 85 -3.58 4.17 12.87
N GLU A 86 -4.85 4.31 13.24
CA GLU A 86 -5.27 5.13 14.38
C GLU A 86 -4.56 4.72 15.67
N TRP A 87 -4.58 3.41 15.97
CA TRP A 87 -3.87 2.86 17.13
C TRP A 87 -2.37 3.13 17.05
N LYS A 88 -1.74 2.87 15.89
CA LYS A 88 -0.30 3.03 15.72
C LYS A 88 0.13 4.49 15.86
N MET A 89 -0.67 5.42 15.36
CA MET A 89 -0.42 6.85 15.49
C MET A 89 -0.61 7.34 16.93
N ALA A 90 -1.61 6.83 17.66
CA ALA A 90 -1.76 7.10 19.08
C ALA A 90 -0.57 6.56 19.90
N TYR A 91 -0.11 5.34 19.59
CA TYR A 91 1.07 4.74 20.22
C TYR A 91 2.37 5.50 19.87
N ASN A 92 2.57 5.93 18.63
CA ASN A 92 3.80 6.64 18.25
C ASN A 92 3.96 7.99 19.00
N LYS A 93 2.86 8.64 19.38
CA LYS A 93 2.88 9.87 20.20
C LYS A 93 3.44 9.64 21.61
N THR A 94 3.38 8.42 22.13
CA THR A 94 3.92 8.09 23.47
C THR A 94 5.42 7.76 23.43
N ARG A 95 6.01 7.59 22.24
CA ARG A 95 7.41 7.20 22.11
C ARG A 95 8.33 8.43 22.18
N ALA A 96 9.53 8.23 22.73
CA ALA A 96 10.59 9.23 22.71
C ALA A 96 10.96 9.63 21.26
N VAL A 97 11.54 10.82 21.10
CA VAL A 97 12.00 11.37 19.80
C VAL A 97 12.88 10.36 19.07
N LYS A 98 12.55 10.10 17.79
CA LYS A 98 13.15 9.05 16.92
C LYS A 98 13.17 7.64 17.51
N HIS A 99 12.51 7.43 18.64
CA HIS A 99 12.52 6.18 19.36
C HIS A 99 13.93 5.71 19.73
N GLY A 100 14.83 6.67 20.00
CA GLY A 100 16.24 6.41 20.28
C GLY A 100 17.09 6.09 19.04
N LYS A 101 16.56 6.20 17.81
CA LYS A 101 17.34 6.02 16.58
C LYS A 101 18.04 7.31 16.16
N ALA A 102 19.22 7.17 15.54
CA ALA A 102 19.97 8.30 14.98
C ALA A 102 19.31 8.87 13.71
N TYR A 103 18.63 8.01 12.96
CA TYR A 103 17.87 8.29 11.75
C TYR A 103 16.50 7.60 11.83
#